data_AF-A0A0V8QFA1-F1
#
_entry.id   AF-A0A0V8QFA1-F1
#
_cell.length_a   1.000
_cell.length_b   1.000
_cell.length_c   1.000
_cell.angle_alpha   90.00
_cell.angle_beta   90.00
_cell.angle_gamma   90.00
#
_symmetry.space_group_name_H-M   'P 1'
#
loop_
_entity.id
_entity.type
_entity.pdbx_description
1 polymer ?
#
loop_
_entity_poly.entity_id
_entity_poly.type
_entity_poly.pdbx_seq_one_letter_code
_entity_poly.pdbx_strand_id
1 'polypeptide(L)'
;MDFEKIVAESLEEMSERNERVMKNFFYRIGYKGIVGYENDLGKKVFTVWTDKPGILIGKGGQNACILKDILKEEFGYDYEIEFKEIKCKMLVIV
;
A
#
# COMPACT_ATOMS: atom_id res chain seq x y z
N MET A 1 -28.56 16.59 -2.20
CA MET A 1 -27.38 15.70 -2.30
C MET A 1 -26.35 16.29 -1.37
N ASP A 2 -26.02 15.59 -0.29
CA ASP A 2 -25.09 16.09 0.72
C ASP A 2 -23.67 15.78 0.28
N PHE A 3 -22.93 16.82 -0.10
CA PHE A 3 -21.59 16.67 -0.64
C PHE A 3 -20.63 16.05 0.39
N GLU A 4 -20.78 16.40 1.66
CA GLU A 4 -19.93 15.87 2.73
C GLU A 4 -20.13 14.36 2.90
N LYS A 5 -21.39 13.90 2.78
CA LYS A 5 -21.71 12.48 2.85
C LYS A 5 -21.09 11.68 1.70
N ILE A 6 -21.14 12.20 0.48
CA ILE A 6 -20.54 11.53 -0.69
C ILE A 6 -19.02 11.46 -0.55
N VAL A 7 -18.39 12.52 -0.07
CA VAL A 7 -16.94 12.54 0.18
C VAL A 7 -16.58 11.50 1.25
N ALA A 8 -17.33 11.43 2.35
CA ALA A 8 -17.10 10.44 3.41
C ALA A 8 -17.22 9.00 2.88
N GLU A 9 -18.30 8.68 2.16
CA GLU A 9 -18.51 7.35 1.57
C GLU A 9 -17.39 6.98 0.58
N SER A 10 -16.94 7.94 -0.23
CA SER A 10 -15.84 7.71 -1.19
C SER A 10 -14.50 7.47 -0.49
N LEU A 11 -14.22 8.19 0.59
CA LEU A 11 -13.01 8.01 1.38
C LEU A 11 -12.99 6.66 2.09
N GLU A 12 -14.15 6.22 2.60
CA GLU A 12 -14.31 4.91 3.23
C GLU A 12 -14.08 3.78 2.22
N GLU A 13 -14.72 3.85 1.04
CA GLU A 13 -14.51 2.87 -0.03
C GLU A 13 -13.03 2.80 -0.44
N MET A 14 -12.37 3.95 -0.61
CA MET A 14 -10.95 4.01 -0.94
C MET A 14 -10.06 3.41 0.15
N SER A 15 -10.40 3.66 1.42
CA SER A 15 -9.70 3.08 2.56
C SER A 15 -9.79 1.55 2.54
N GLU A 16 -11.00 0.99 2.34
CA GLU A 16 -11.23 -0.44 2.26
C GLU A 16 -10.47 -1.09 1.09
N ARG A 17 -10.49 -0.46 -0.09
CA ARG A 17 -9.76 -0.93 -1.28
C ARG A 17 -8.27 -0.99 -1.03
N ASN A 18 -7.70 0.09 -0.48
CA ASN A 18 -6.28 0.13 -0.13
C ASN A 18 -5.93 -0.93 0.92
N GLU A 19 -6.79 -1.14 1.92
CA GLU A 19 -6.58 -2.17 2.94
C GLU A 19 -6.59 -3.59 2.32
N ARG A 20 -7.49 -3.86 1.37
CA ARG A 20 -7.53 -5.14 0.62
C ARG A 20 -6.25 -5.38 -0.15
N VAL A 21 -5.74 -4.37 -0.87
CA VAL A 21 -4.48 -4.45 -1.60
C VAL A 21 -3.34 -4.85 -0.66
N MET A 22 -3.21 -4.16 0.47
CA MET A 22 -2.12 -4.40 1.41
C MET A 22 -2.24 -5.76 2.10
N LYS A 23 -3.45 -6.16 2.51
CA LYS A 23 -3.71 -7.49 3.08
C LYS A 23 -3.36 -8.61 2.09
N ASN A 24 -3.79 -8.49 0.83
CA ASN A 24 -3.47 -9.44 -0.23
C ASN A 24 -1.96 -9.50 -0.48
N PHE A 25 -1.30 -8.34 -0.57
CA PHE A 25 0.14 -8.27 -0.75
C PHE A 25 0.91 -8.98 0.37
N PHE A 26 0.64 -8.64 1.64
CA PHE A 26 1.32 -9.25 2.79
C PHE A 26 1.04 -10.74 2.92
N TYR A 27 -0.17 -11.18 2.59
CA TYR A 27 -0.51 -12.59 2.51
C TYR A 27 0.35 -13.31 1.47
N ARG A 28 0.48 -12.77 0.25
CA ARG A 28 1.27 -13.38 -0.84
C ARG A 28 2.76 -13.45 -0.52
N ILE A 29 3.32 -12.44 0.14
CA ILE A 29 4.76 -12.41 0.46
C ILE A 29 5.11 -12.98 1.84
N GLY A 30 4.11 -13.38 2.64
CA GLY A 30 4.31 -13.93 3.98
C GLY A 30 4.95 -12.96 4.98
N TYR A 31 4.71 -11.65 4.84
CA TYR A 31 5.35 -10.62 5.65
C TYR A 31 4.46 -10.16 6.81
N LYS A 32 5.05 -10.03 8.00
CA LYS A 32 4.42 -9.46 9.19
C LYS A 32 5.36 -8.39 9.75
N GLY A 33 5.05 -7.13 9.48
CA GLY A 33 5.84 -5.99 9.95
C GLY A 33 5.03 -4.70 9.88
N ILE A 34 5.59 -3.64 10.45
CA ILE A 34 4.91 -2.34 10.47
C ILE A 34 5.13 -1.67 9.12
N VAL A 35 4.01 -1.23 8.55
CA VAL A 35 3.97 -0.54 7.29
C VAL A 35 3.01 0.65 7.37
N GLY A 36 3.46 1.79 6.88
CA GLY A 36 2.58 2.88 6.47
C GLY A 36 2.44 2.85 4.96
N TYR A 37 1.33 3.34 4.42
CA TYR A 37 1.18 3.50 2.98
C TYR A 37 0.36 4.73 2.62
N GLU A 38 0.56 5.21 1.40
CA GLU A 38 -0.17 6.30 0.78
C GLU A 38 -0.44 5.93 -0.67
N ASN A 39 -1.68 6.14 -1.10
CA ASN A 39 -2.08 5.96 -2.48
C ASN A 39 -2.38 7.33 -3.10
N ASP A 40 -1.43 7.87 -3.86
CA ASP A 40 -1.63 9.08 -4.66
C ASP A 40 -2.27 8.71 -6.00
N LEU A 41 -3.60 8.76 -6.06
CA LEU A 41 -4.38 8.48 -7.27
C LEU A 41 -4.08 9.44 -8.43
N GLY A 42 -3.74 10.70 -8.11
CA GLY A 42 -3.47 11.72 -9.11
C GLY A 42 -2.17 11.47 -9.86
N LYS A 43 -1.14 11.03 -9.14
CA LYS A 43 0.16 10.65 -9.71
C LYS A 43 0.28 9.17 -10.06
N LYS A 44 -0.67 8.33 -9.62
CA LYS A 44 -0.62 6.87 -9.70
C LYS A 44 0.64 6.31 -9.03
N VAL A 45 0.98 6.87 -7.87
CA VAL A 45 2.13 6.47 -7.06
C VAL A 45 1.63 5.85 -5.77
N PHE A 46 2.06 4.62 -5.50
CA PHE A 46 1.80 3.94 -4.25
C PHE A 46 3.08 3.91 -3.40
N THR A 47 3.08 4.67 -2.31
CA THR A 47 4.24 4.75 -1.41
C THR A 47 4.03 3.83 -0.22
N VAL A 48 5.04 3.01 0.09
CA VAL A 48 5.06 2.14 1.27
C VAL A 48 6.25 2.53 2.15
N TRP A 49 5.96 2.89 3.39
CA TRP A 49 6.96 3.12 4.43
C TRP A 49 7.13 1.87 5.28
N THR A 50 8.37 1.43 5.48
CA THR A 50 8.68 0.22 6.26
C THR A 50 10.04 0.30 6.93
N ASP A 51 10.24 -0.48 8.00
CA ASP A 51 11.56 -0.72 8.61
C ASP A 51 12.43 -1.69 7.78
N LYS A 52 11.84 -2.45 6.85
CA LYS A 52 12.50 -3.52 6.09
C LYS A 52 12.19 -3.46 4.59
N PRO A 53 12.60 -2.40 3.86
CA PRO A 53 12.28 -2.22 2.44
C PRO A 53 12.80 -3.36 1.57
N GLY A 54 13.97 -3.93 1.88
CA GLY A 54 14.53 -5.06 1.12
C GLY A 54 13.61 -6.29 1.08
N ILE A 55 12.82 -6.54 2.13
CA ILE A 55 11.87 -7.65 2.14
C ILE A 55 10.66 -7.34 1.26
N LEU A 56 10.16 -6.10 1.30
CA LEU A 56 9.01 -5.69 0.49
C LEU A 56 9.34 -5.54 -0.99
N ILE A 57 10.58 -5.17 -1.33
CA ILE A 57 11.06 -5.16 -2.72
C ILE A 57 11.27 -6.61 -3.20
N GLY A 58 11.81 -7.47 -2.35
CA GLY A 58 12.14 -8.85 -2.69
C GLY A 58 13.34 -8.96 -3.63
N LYS A 59 13.76 -10.20 -3.93
CA LYS A 59 14.89 -10.47 -4.81
C LYS A 59 14.58 -9.95 -6.22
N GLY A 60 15.42 -9.04 -6.72
CA GLY A 60 15.25 -8.46 -8.06
C GLY A 60 13.95 -7.67 -8.26
N GLY A 61 13.28 -7.23 -7.18
CA GLY A 61 12.01 -6.52 -7.28
C GLY A 61 10.77 -7.39 -7.44
N GLN A 62 10.89 -8.72 -7.28
CA GLN A 62 9.76 -9.65 -7.49
C GLN A 62 8.50 -9.29 -6.66
N ASN A 63 8.68 -8.84 -5.41
CA ASN A 63 7.56 -8.52 -4.54
C ASN A 63 6.97 -7.16 -4.93
N ALA A 64 7.79 -6.22 -5.40
CA ALA A 64 7.31 -4.97 -5.99
C ALA A 64 6.43 -5.23 -7.23
N CYS A 65 6.79 -6.20 -8.08
CA CYS A 65 5.95 -6.60 -9.22
C CYS A 65 4.61 -7.18 -8.76
N ILE A 66 4.60 -8.05 -7.73
CA ILE A 66 3.36 -8.58 -7.15
C ILE A 66 2.45 -7.44 -6.67
N LEU A 67 3.00 -6.43 -6.00
CA LEU A 67 2.20 -5.29 -5.55
C LEU A 67 1.65 -4.46 -6.72
N LYS A 68 2.42 -4.29 -7.81
CA LYS A 68 1.93 -3.63 -9.04
C LYS A 68 0.76 -4.40 -9.65
N ASP A 69 0.87 -5.72 -9.72
CA ASP A 69 -0.19 -6.55 -10.28
C ASP A 69 -1.47 -6.44 -9.45
N ILE A 70 -1.36 -6.50 -8.11
CA ILE A 70 -2.52 -6.35 -7.21
C ILE A 70 -3.16 -4.96 -7.36
N LEU A 71 -2.36 -3.89 -7.44
CA LEU A 71 -2.87 -2.53 -7.64
C LEU A 71 -3.58 -2.39 -8.98
N LYS A 72 -3.05 -3.02 -10.03
CA LYS A 72 -3.68 -3.06 -11.35
C LYS A 72 -4.98 -3.86 -11.34
N GLU A 73 -5.04 -4.98 -10.63
CA GLU A 73 -6.25 -5.77 -10.44
C GLU A 73 -7.34 -4.98 -9.69
N GLU A 74 -6.99 -4.27 -8.61
CA GLU A 74 -7.96 -3.55 -7.78
C GLU A 74 -8.41 -2.23 -8.43
N PHE A 75 -7.52 -1.46 -9.06
CA PHE A 75 -7.80 -0.11 -9.55
C PHE A 75 -7.86 0.02 -11.07
N GLY A 76 -7.37 -0.97 -11.83
CA GLY A 76 -7.38 -0.95 -13.30
C GLY A 76 -6.33 -0.04 -13.95
N TYR A 77 -5.31 0.42 -13.19
CA TYR A 77 -4.25 1.30 -13.69
C TYR A 77 -2.86 0.76 -13.36
N ASP A 78 -1.88 1.14 -14.17
CA ASP A 78 -0.47 0.90 -13.85
C ASP A 78 0.02 1.92 -12.82
N TYR A 79 0.60 1.41 -11.73
CA TYR A 79 1.14 2.21 -10.63
C TYR A 79 2.66 2.20 -10.63
N GLU A 80 3.24 3.34 -10.26
CA GLU A 80 4.60 3.41 -9.74
C GLU A 80 4.60 3.07 -8.26
N ILE A 81 5.63 2.37 -7.79
CA ILE A 81 5.74 1.96 -6.38
C ILE A 81 7.02 2.53 -5.80
N GLU A 82 6.87 3.22 -4.67
CA GLU A 82 7.98 3.74 -3.89
C GLU A 82 8.07 3.02 -2.55
N PHE A 83 9.26 2.49 -2.22
CA PHE A 83 9.54 1.97 -0.89
C PHE A 83 10.44 2.96 -0.14
N LYS A 84 9.94 3.48 0.98
CA LYS A 84 10.65 4.43 1.84
C LYS A 84 11.00 3.76 3.16
N GLU A 85 12.26 3.86 3.56
CA GLU A 85 12.73 3.31 4.83
C GLU A 85 12.38 4.24 5.99
N ILE A 86 11.73 3.70 7.02
CA ILE A 86 11.50 4.41 8.27
C ILE A 86 12.75 4.26 9.14
N LYS A 87 13.52 5.34 9.26
CA LYS A 87 14.81 5.35 10.01
C LYS A 87 14.67 5.51 11.53
N CYS A 88 13.49 5.28 12.10
CA CYS A 88 13.27 5.33 13.55
C CYS A 88 13.13 3.92 14.13
N LYS A 89 13.71 3.70 15.32
CA LYS A 89 13.31 2.57 16.18
C LYS A 89 11.87 2.81 16.61
N MET A 90 10.89 2.33 15.83
CA MET A 90 9.50 2.41 16.24
C MET A 90 9.29 1.52 17.47
N LEU A 91 8.91 2.15 18.59
CA LEU A 91 8.38 1.45 19.75
C LEU A 91 7.05 0.82 19.34
N VAL A 92 7.06 -0.50 19.16
CA VAL A 92 5.84 -1.27 19.00
C VAL A 92 5.21 -1.38 20.38
N ILE A 93 4.15 -0.60 20.63
CA ILE A 93 3.28 -0.84 21.79
C ILE A 93 2.37 -2.00 21.36
N VAL A 94 2.77 -3.21 21.74
CA VAL A 94 1.97 -4.44 21.66
C VAL A 94 1.01 -4.53 22.83
#